data_AF-A0A660XRV8-F1
#
_entry.id   AF-A0A660XRV8-F1
#
_cell.length_a   1.000
_cell.length_b   1.000
_cell.length_c   1.000
_cell.angle_alpha   90.00
_cell.angle_beta   90.00
_cell.angle_gamma   90.00
#
_symmetry.space_group_name_H-M   'P 1'
#
loop_
_entity.id
_entity.type
_entity.pdbx_description
1 polymer ?
#
loop_
_entity_poly.entity_id
_entity_poly.type
_entity_poly.pdbx_seq_one_letter_code
_entity_poly.pdbx_strand_id
1 'polypeptide(L)'
;TWGWGHGGQVFHESLTMMAYAYMDPVSAMNSQRVYSERQYESGYINYRTGSFLDEIIEHNNQLTSSAPWYAWQNWEVYRITKDKEFLEEMYQSSKKFYNYYISNRDSDNDGMCEWGAHAVLECVRDGLVAVWDEVGWPSNFEAVDLNTMLVKEAKSLAAMARELGKEEEAETWEEKAKLRSIKINETMWDKETGFYYHVDKKDHDFTYKKKNDLKREEIIGFLPMWAGIASKDQAAKLVAKLTDPNKFWRKYGVPSLSADDSYYNPKGYWNGPVWVEWDFFIVDGLIQYGYDDLARELVDRVAANMIAQLKKDHNLWEFYSPDDQWAGYHKTYIWAGIINRMMMDVMRLGEK
;
A
#
# COMPACT_ATOMS: atom_id res chain seq x y z
N THR A 1 -1.79 -4.44 -29.18
CA THR A 1 -2.43 -3.78 -28.02
C THR A 1 -1.34 -3.27 -27.10
N TRP A 2 -0.87 -2.04 -27.34
CA TRP A 2 0.02 -1.33 -26.41
C TRP A 2 -0.90 -0.65 -25.39
N GLY A 3 -1.08 -1.28 -24.23
CA GLY A 3 -1.97 -0.81 -23.16
C GLY A 3 -1.20 -0.25 -21.96
N TRP A 4 -1.95 0.02 -20.87
CA TRP A 4 -1.51 0.63 -19.62
C TRP A 4 -0.28 -0.04 -18.95
N GLY A 5 -0.02 -1.33 -19.20
CA GLY A 5 1.15 -2.05 -18.66
C GLY A 5 2.33 -2.31 -19.61
N HIS A 6 2.37 -1.68 -20.80
CA HIS A 6 3.45 -1.95 -21.79
C HIS A 6 4.31 -0.71 -22.11
N GLY A 7 3.83 0.50 -21.81
CA GLY A 7 4.52 1.76 -22.16
C GLY A 7 5.46 2.31 -21.07
N GLY A 8 5.19 1.99 -19.81
CA GLY A 8 5.97 2.39 -18.65
C GLY A 8 5.45 1.69 -17.39
N GLN A 9 6.23 1.76 -16.32
CA GLN A 9 5.98 1.17 -15.02
C GLN A 9 5.33 2.20 -14.10
N VAL A 10 4.28 1.82 -13.40
CA VAL A 10 3.74 2.56 -12.23
C VAL A 10 4.41 2.05 -10.96
N PHE A 11 4.56 2.87 -9.92
CA PHE A 11 5.32 2.49 -8.71
C PHE A 11 4.85 1.19 -8.07
N HIS A 12 3.54 1.00 -8.03
CA HIS A 12 2.95 -0.09 -7.29
C HIS A 12 3.22 -1.45 -7.92
N GLU A 13 3.19 -1.54 -9.25
CA GLU A 13 3.66 -2.73 -9.97
C GLU A 13 5.10 -3.13 -9.61
N SER A 14 5.92 -2.16 -9.18
CA SER A 14 7.30 -2.42 -8.80
C SER A 14 7.44 -3.14 -7.45
N LEU A 15 6.39 -3.23 -6.62
CA LEU A 15 6.43 -3.99 -5.36
C LEU A 15 6.88 -5.43 -5.58
N THR A 16 6.52 -6.04 -6.72
CA THR A 16 7.00 -7.38 -7.12
C THR A 16 8.52 -7.49 -7.24
N MET A 17 9.26 -6.37 -7.39
CA MET A 17 10.73 -6.37 -7.36
C MET A 17 11.28 -6.89 -6.03
N MET A 18 10.53 -6.81 -4.93
CA MET A 18 10.90 -7.42 -3.65
C MET A 18 10.95 -8.95 -3.71
N ALA A 19 10.14 -9.58 -4.57
CA ALA A 19 10.25 -11.00 -4.88
C ALA A 19 11.33 -11.26 -5.93
N TYR A 20 11.36 -10.44 -6.99
CA TYR A 20 12.24 -10.62 -8.14
C TYR A 20 13.73 -10.44 -7.79
N ALA A 21 14.05 -9.63 -6.78
CA ALA A 21 15.43 -9.41 -6.32
C ALA A 21 16.14 -10.70 -5.86
N TYR A 22 15.40 -11.74 -5.45
CA TYR A 22 15.98 -13.06 -5.16
C TYR A 22 16.42 -13.83 -6.40
N MET A 23 15.89 -13.49 -7.58
CA MET A 23 16.21 -14.11 -8.86
C MET A 23 17.23 -13.29 -9.66
N ASP A 24 16.99 -11.99 -9.78
CA ASP A 24 17.82 -11.05 -10.52
C ASP A 24 17.91 -9.71 -9.77
N PRO A 25 18.85 -9.60 -8.81
CA PRO A 25 18.99 -8.41 -7.98
C PRO A 25 19.37 -7.18 -8.79
N VAL A 26 20.13 -7.34 -9.89
CA VAL A 26 20.56 -6.22 -10.73
C VAL A 26 19.38 -5.59 -11.44
N SER A 27 18.53 -6.40 -12.08
CA SER A 27 17.32 -5.88 -12.72
C SER A 27 16.32 -5.31 -11.72
N ALA A 28 16.17 -5.90 -10.53
CA ALA A 28 15.31 -5.35 -9.48
C ALA A 28 15.77 -3.95 -9.03
N MET A 29 17.07 -3.77 -8.79
CA MET A 29 17.65 -2.46 -8.46
C MET A 29 17.53 -1.47 -9.62
N ASN A 30 17.77 -1.92 -10.86
CA ASN A 30 17.66 -1.05 -12.03
C ASN A 30 16.22 -0.61 -12.32
N SER A 31 15.21 -1.43 -12.01
CA SER A 31 13.80 -1.00 -12.04
C SER A 31 13.56 0.19 -11.11
N GLN A 32 14.21 0.23 -9.94
CA GLN A 32 14.10 1.38 -9.04
C GLN A 32 14.84 2.62 -9.55
N ARG A 33 16.02 2.41 -10.18
CA ARG A 33 16.79 3.50 -10.78
C ARG A 33 16.02 4.25 -11.87
N VAL A 34 15.16 3.56 -12.63
CA VAL A 34 14.29 4.20 -13.63
C VAL A 34 13.43 5.32 -13.01
N TYR A 35 12.87 5.12 -11.81
CA TYR A 35 12.11 6.17 -11.12
C TYR A 35 13.02 7.31 -10.66
N SER A 36 14.19 6.99 -10.09
CA SER A 36 15.15 8.00 -9.61
C SER A 36 15.70 8.88 -10.73
N GLU A 37 15.94 8.32 -11.92
CA GLU A 37 16.44 9.04 -13.10
C GLU A 37 15.40 9.98 -13.70
N ARG A 38 14.11 9.72 -13.43
CA ARG A 38 12.97 10.52 -13.87
C ARG A 38 12.40 11.40 -12.74
N GLN A 39 13.07 11.44 -11.60
CA GLN A 39 12.70 12.29 -10.49
C GLN A 39 13.10 13.74 -10.78
N TYR A 40 12.14 14.64 -10.61
CA TYR A 40 12.37 16.09 -10.75
C TYR A 40 13.10 16.64 -9.51
N GLU A 41 13.71 17.82 -9.64
CA GLU A 41 14.37 18.48 -8.51
C GLU A 41 13.43 18.72 -7.31
N SER A 42 12.13 18.92 -7.57
CA SER A 42 11.08 19.03 -6.56
C SER A 42 10.82 17.75 -5.77
N GLY A 43 11.40 16.61 -6.20
CA GLY A 43 11.15 15.28 -5.64
C GLY A 43 9.96 14.55 -6.26
N TYR A 44 9.18 15.23 -7.10
CA TYR A 44 8.10 14.64 -7.88
C TYR A 44 8.63 13.50 -8.77
N ILE A 45 7.88 12.41 -8.83
CA ILE A 45 8.08 11.32 -9.79
C ILE A 45 6.74 11.06 -10.48
N ASN A 46 6.78 10.96 -11.81
CA ASN A 46 5.61 10.71 -12.65
C ASN A 46 4.89 9.42 -12.24
N TYR A 47 3.55 9.44 -12.26
CA TYR A 47 2.72 8.26 -11.99
C TYR A 47 3.13 7.05 -12.84
N ARG A 48 3.39 7.27 -14.14
CA ARG A 48 3.81 6.24 -15.09
C ARG A 48 5.10 6.64 -15.79
N THR A 49 6.17 5.87 -15.59
CA THR A 49 7.49 6.18 -16.12
C THR A 49 8.17 4.96 -16.75
N GLY A 50 8.97 5.15 -17.79
CA GLY A 50 9.71 4.08 -18.45
C GLY A 50 10.68 4.61 -19.48
N SER A 51 11.50 3.73 -20.08
CA SER A 51 12.55 4.14 -21.02
C SER A 51 12.05 5.00 -22.19
N PHE A 52 10.78 4.84 -22.58
CA PHE A 52 10.15 5.59 -23.68
C PHE A 52 8.91 6.40 -23.27
N LEU A 53 8.60 6.46 -21.97
CA LEU A 53 7.42 7.15 -21.44
C LEU A 53 7.80 7.99 -20.22
N ASP A 54 7.38 9.25 -20.23
CA ASP A 54 7.49 10.15 -19.08
C ASP A 54 6.17 10.92 -18.94
N GLU A 55 5.14 10.22 -18.45
CA GLU A 55 3.77 10.73 -18.49
C GLU A 55 3.51 11.65 -17.29
N ILE A 56 3.32 12.94 -17.58
CA ILE A 56 2.89 13.93 -16.60
C ILE A 56 1.35 13.99 -16.64
N ILE A 57 0.71 13.63 -15.54
CA ILE A 57 -0.74 13.75 -15.37
C ILE A 57 -1.01 14.90 -14.40
N GLU A 58 -1.60 15.98 -14.91
CA GLU A 58 -1.98 17.13 -14.10
C GLU A 58 -3.49 17.15 -13.85
N HIS A 59 -3.89 17.42 -12.62
CA HIS A 59 -5.29 17.59 -12.25
C HIS A 59 -5.40 18.70 -11.19
N ASN A 60 -6.27 19.68 -11.42
CA ASN A 60 -6.44 20.85 -10.55
C ASN A 60 -5.11 21.55 -10.19
N ASN A 61 -4.23 21.76 -11.18
CA ASN A 61 -2.89 22.37 -11.03
C ASN A 61 -1.95 21.61 -10.08
N GLN A 62 -2.21 20.33 -9.84
CA GLN A 62 -1.34 19.44 -9.08
C GLN A 62 -0.89 18.29 -9.97
N LEU A 63 0.37 17.90 -9.82
CA LEU A 63 0.95 16.77 -10.54
C LEU A 63 0.60 15.47 -9.83
N THR A 64 0.16 14.46 -10.58
CA THR A 64 -0.21 13.13 -10.07
C THR A 64 1.04 12.27 -9.98
N SER A 65 1.42 11.89 -8.76
CA SER A 65 2.47 10.93 -8.49
C SER A 65 1.84 9.55 -8.23
N SER A 66 2.43 8.71 -7.39
CA SER A 66 1.91 7.38 -7.06
C SER A 66 2.03 7.09 -5.57
N ALA A 67 1.16 6.22 -5.05
CA ALA A 67 1.12 5.85 -3.64
C ALA A 67 2.52 5.62 -3.05
N PRO A 68 2.83 6.18 -1.87
CA PRO A 68 4.19 6.25 -1.38
C PRO A 68 4.66 4.92 -0.80
N TRP A 69 5.23 4.08 -1.67
CA TRP A 69 5.86 2.80 -1.34
C TRP A 69 7.37 2.76 -1.63
N TYR A 70 7.94 3.90 -2.02
CA TYR A 70 9.25 3.97 -2.67
C TYR A 70 10.44 3.75 -1.72
N ALA A 71 10.53 4.50 -0.62
CA ALA A 71 11.61 4.33 0.36
C ALA A 71 11.56 2.94 0.98
N TRP A 72 10.35 2.47 1.32
CA TRP A 72 10.18 1.15 1.91
C TRP A 72 10.58 0.03 0.94
N GLN A 73 10.12 0.10 -0.30
CA GLN A 73 10.51 -0.90 -1.29
C GLN A 73 12.01 -0.90 -1.57
N ASN A 74 12.62 0.28 -1.72
CA ASN A 74 14.07 0.39 -1.90
C ASN A 74 14.85 -0.20 -0.72
N TRP A 75 14.36 0.03 0.51
CA TRP A 75 14.92 -0.59 1.70
C TRP A 75 14.79 -2.12 1.67
N GLU A 76 13.63 -2.65 1.28
CA GLU A 76 13.42 -4.11 1.17
C GLU A 76 14.28 -4.75 0.08
N VAL A 77 14.47 -4.10 -1.08
CA VAL A 77 15.40 -4.55 -2.12
C VAL A 77 16.83 -4.54 -1.58
N TYR A 78 17.27 -3.45 -0.94
CA TYR A 78 18.58 -3.39 -0.30
C TYR A 78 18.79 -4.49 0.73
N ARG A 79 17.78 -4.82 1.54
CA ARG A 79 17.90 -5.88 2.55
C ARG A 79 18.26 -7.23 1.94
N ILE A 80 17.90 -7.46 0.68
CA ILE A 80 18.22 -8.66 -0.11
C ILE A 80 19.60 -8.51 -0.76
N THR A 81 19.85 -7.41 -1.47
CA THR A 81 21.06 -7.24 -2.30
C THR A 81 22.30 -6.87 -1.51
N LYS A 82 22.13 -6.19 -0.37
CA LYS A 82 23.18 -5.58 0.46
C LYS A 82 24.08 -4.60 -0.31
N ASP A 83 23.61 -4.09 -1.44
CA ASP A 83 24.34 -3.14 -2.28
C ASP A 83 24.30 -1.73 -1.66
N LYS A 84 25.45 -1.28 -1.15
CA LYS A 84 25.58 0.02 -0.48
C LYS A 84 25.54 1.21 -1.44
N GLU A 85 25.96 1.03 -2.70
CA GLU A 85 25.91 2.08 -3.71
C GLU A 85 24.45 2.35 -4.07
N PHE A 86 23.69 1.28 -4.33
CA PHE A 86 22.24 1.36 -4.52
C PHE A 86 21.54 2.00 -3.32
N LEU A 87 21.92 1.64 -2.09
CA LEU A 87 21.33 2.22 -0.88
C LEU A 87 21.53 3.74 -0.81
N GLU A 88 22.75 4.23 -1.07
CA GLU A 88 23.04 5.67 -1.05
C GLU A 88 22.26 6.41 -2.14
N GLU A 89 22.23 5.89 -3.37
CA GLU A 89 21.44 6.44 -4.48
C GLU A 89 19.96 6.55 -4.10
N MET A 90 19.37 5.45 -3.65
CA MET A 90 17.95 5.38 -3.34
C MET A 90 17.60 6.16 -2.08
N TYR A 91 18.49 6.28 -1.10
CA TYR A 91 18.26 7.14 0.06
C TYR A 91 18.05 8.59 -0.36
N GLN A 92 18.92 9.12 -1.24
CA GLN A 92 18.77 10.51 -1.71
C GLN A 92 17.48 10.72 -2.52
N SER A 93 17.14 9.77 -3.40
CA SER A 93 15.91 9.86 -4.20
C SER A 93 14.65 9.74 -3.33
N SER A 94 14.65 8.80 -2.39
CA SER A 94 13.52 8.54 -1.47
C SER A 94 13.24 9.72 -0.55
N LYS A 95 14.28 10.40 -0.05
CA LYS A 95 14.12 11.64 0.74
C LYS A 95 13.38 12.73 -0.03
N LYS A 96 13.75 12.95 -1.29
CA LYS A 96 13.11 13.94 -2.15
C LYS A 96 11.64 13.58 -2.40
N PHE A 97 11.37 12.31 -2.67
CA PHE A 97 10.01 11.81 -2.89
C PHE A 97 9.12 11.98 -1.66
N TYR A 98 9.61 11.62 -0.47
CA TYR A 98 8.89 11.86 0.79
C TYR A 98 8.59 13.35 0.98
N ASN A 99 9.58 14.22 0.76
CA ASN A 99 9.40 15.67 0.93
C ASN A 99 8.43 16.28 -0.09
N TYR A 100 8.34 15.72 -1.30
CA TYR A 100 7.31 16.11 -2.28
C TYR A 100 5.91 15.87 -1.71
N TYR A 101 5.65 14.69 -1.14
CA TYR A 101 4.35 14.40 -0.52
C TYR A 101 4.03 15.39 0.60
N ILE A 102 4.94 15.60 1.54
CA ILE A 102 4.71 16.53 2.66
C ILE A 102 4.47 17.97 2.17
N SER A 103 5.13 18.40 1.11
CA SER A 103 4.99 19.78 0.61
C SER A 103 3.76 19.99 -0.27
N ASN A 104 3.16 18.92 -0.80
CA ASN A 104 2.13 19.01 -1.85
C ASN A 104 0.81 18.29 -1.52
N ARG A 105 0.73 17.57 -0.39
CA ARG A 105 -0.43 16.77 0.00
C ARG A 105 -0.98 17.06 1.40
N ASP A 106 -0.47 18.09 2.07
CA ASP A 106 -0.97 18.57 3.37
C ASP A 106 -1.58 19.96 3.13
N SER A 107 -2.85 20.02 2.71
CA SER A 107 -3.43 21.27 2.18
C SER A 107 -3.83 22.27 3.27
N ASP A 108 -4.09 21.81 4.48
CA ASP A 108 -4.44 22.63 5.65
C ASP A 108 -3.29 22.79 6.66
N ASN A 109 -2.12 22.17 6.41
CA ASN A 109 -0.91 22.24 7.22
C ASN A 109 -1.12 21.71 8.64
N ASP A 110 -2.03 20.76 8.79
CA ASP A 110 -2.31 20.13 10.06
C ASP A 110 -1.33 18.98 10.35
N GLY A 111 -0.50 18.59 9.37
CA GLY A 111 0.51 17.54 9.44
C GLY A 111 0.01 16.16 9.04
N MET A 112 -1.25 16.01 8.63
CA MET A 112 -1.81 14.87 7.92
C MET A 112 -1.84 15.17 6.42
N CYS A 113 -2.00 14.14 5.61
CA CYS A 113 -2.05 14.32 4.16
C CYS A 113 -3.34 13.77 3.55
N GLU A 114 -3.77 14.41 2.48
CA GLU A 114 -4.88 14.03 1.62
C GLU A 114 -4.36 13.55 0.27
N TRP A 115 -5.07 12.61 -0.36
CA TRP A 115 -4.78 12.29 -1.75
C TRP A 115 -5.07 13.51 -2.64
N GLY A 116 -4.13 13.87 -3.51
CA GLY A 116 -4.19 15.07 -4.34
C GLY A 116 -4.14 14.77 -5.83
N ALA A 117 -4.06 15.81 -6.65
CA ALA A 117 -4.04 15.70 -8.11
C ALA A 117 -5.13 14.76 -8.62
N HIS A 118 -4.80 13.80 -9.49
CA HIS A 118 -5.74 12.76 -9.90
C HIS A 118 -5.83 11.67 -8.81
N ALA A 119 -6.46 12.01 -7.69
CA ALA A 119 -6.38 11.28 -6.43
C ALA A 119 -6.69 9.78 -6.52
N VAL A 120 -7.66 9.38 -7.36
CA VAL A 120 -8.03 7.97 -7.55
C VAL A 120 -6.95 7.15 -8.29
N LEU A 121 -6.14 7.80 -9.15
CA LEU A 121 -4.98 7.15 -9.76
C LEU A 121 -3.82 7.10 -8.76
N GLU A 122 -3.58 8.21 -8.07
CA GLU A 122 -2.47 8.34 -7.13
C GLU A 122 -2.58 7.36 -5.95
N CYS A 123 -3.80 7.13 -5.44
CA CYS A 123 -4.05 6.18 -4.36
C CYS A 123 -4.11 4.72 -4.83
N VAL A 124 -4.02 4.46 -6.14
CA VAL A 124 -4.10 3.13 -6.79
C VAL A 124 -5.49 2.48 -6.71
N ARG A 125 -6.42 3.05 -5.93
CA ARG A 125 -7.81 2.61 -5.79
C ARG A 125 -8.72 3.41 -6.72
N ASP A 126 -8.68 3.05 -8.00
CA ASP A 126 -9.09 3.88 -9.15
C ASP A 126 -10.56 3.76 -9.57
N GLY A 127 -11.38 2.96 -8.88
CA GLY A 127 -12.83 2.93 -9.10
C GLY A 127 -13.59 1.92 -8.24
N LEU A 128 -14.90 2.12 -8.05
CA LEU A 128 -15.72 1.30 -7.15
C LEU A 128 -15.14 1.23 -5.74
N VAL A 129 -14.60 2.33 -5.23
CA VAL A 129 -14.19 2.43 -3.83
C VAL A 129 -15.36 2.98 -3.04
N ALA A 130 -15.76 2.29 -1.97
CA ALA A 130 -16.99 2.60 -1.26
C ALA A 130 -17.01 4.04 -0.73
N VAL A 131 -15.91 4.53 -0.17
CA VAL A 131 -15.83 5.93 0.32
C VAL A 131 -15.78 6.91 -0.85
N TRP A 132 -14.99 6.64 -1.90
CA TRP A 132 -14.84 7.58 -3.02
C TRP A 132 -16.14 7.78 -3.81
N ASP A 133 -16.85 6.68 -4.06
CA ASP A 133 -18.00 6.67 -4.95
C ASP A 133 -19.29 7.07 -4.19
N GLU A 134 -19.46 6.60 -2.95
CA GLU A 134 -20.71 6.80 -2.20
C GLU A 134 -20.65 7.99 -1.22
N VAL A 135 -19.45 8.45 -0.84
CA VAL A 135 -19.27 9.49 0.18
C VAL A 135 -18.66 10.77 -0.40
N GLY A 136 -17.47 10.74 -0.99
CA GLY A 136 -16.88 11.95 -1.57
C GLY A 136 -15.52 11.74 -2.24
N TRP A 137 -15.04 12.76 -2.95
CA TRP A 137 -13.75 12.66 -3.65
C TRP A 137 -12.58 12.58 -2.64
N PRO A 138 -11.53 11.75 -2.88
CA PRO A 138 -10.47 11.50 -1.90
C PRO A 138 -9.80 12.74 -1.30
N SER A 139 -9.63 13.81 -2.08
CA SER A 139 -8.99 15.07 -1.63
C SER A 139 -9.78 15.86 -0.59
N ASN A 140 -10.97 15.39 -0.21
CA ASN A 140 -11.75 15.93 0.91
C ASN A 140 -11.40 15.27 2.25
N PHE A 141 -10.55 14.25 2.25
CA PHE A 141 -10.31 13.43 3.43
C PHE A 141 -8.83 13.28 3.69
N GLU A 142 -8.47 13.31 4.97
CA GLU A 142 -7.19 12.78 5.38
C GLU A 142 -7.23 11.26 5.26
N ALA A 143 -6.30 10.74 4.47
CA ALA A 143 -6.40 9.38 4.02
C ALA A 143 -5.57 8.45 4.93
N VAL A 144 -6.20 7.49 5.62
CA VAL A 144 -5.49 6.59 6.53
C VAL A 144 -4.43 5.75 5.81
N ASP A 145 -4.70 5.32 4.58
CA ASP A 145 -3.73 4.64 3.74
C ASP A 145 -2.52 5.52 3.44
N LEU A 146 -2.71 6.73 2.90
CA LEU A 146 -1.62 7.68 2.60
C LEU A 146 -0.76 7.97 3.83
N ASN A 147 -1.38 8.32 4.95
CA ASN A 147 -0.67 8.69 6.16
C ASN A 147 0.08 7.49 6.76
N THR A 148 -0.50 6.30 6.67
CA THR A 148 0.15 5.05 7.08
C THR A 148 1.36 4.72 6.20
N MET A 149 1.23 4.90 4.89
CA MET A 149 2.33 4.73 3.95
C MET A 149 3.47 5.72 4.23
N LEU A 150 3.16 6.99 4.51
CA LEU A 150 4.16 7.99 4.91
C LEU A 150 4.87 7.63 6.23
N VAL A 151 4.19 7.00 7.19
CA VAL A 151 4.88 6.44 8.38
C VAL A 151 5.86 5.34 7.98
N LYS A 152 5.47 4.42 7.09
CA LYS A 152 6.36 3.34 6.62
C LYS A 152 7.56 3.89 5.84
N GLU A 153 7.34 4.88 4.98
CA GLU A 153 8.41 5.58 4.25
C GLU A 153 9.41 6.22 5.22
N ALA A 154 8.93 6.98 6.21
CA ALA A 154 9.79 7.60 7.22
C ALA A 154 10.57 6.57 8.04
N LYS A 155 9.94 5.47 8.47
CA LYS A 155 10.64 4.36 9.15
C LYS A 155 11.70 3.72 8.28
N SER A 156 11.45 3.60 6.98
CA SER A 156 12.39 3.03 6.02
C SER A 156 13.56 3.97 5.76
N LEU A 157 13.31 5.28 5.62
CA LEU A 157 14.34 6.32 5.55
C LEU A 157 15.21 6.34 6.81
N ALA A 158 14.63 6.16 8.00
CA ALA A 158 15.40 6.03 9.23
C ALA A 158 16.35 4.83 9.20
N ALA A 159 15.85 3.67 8.77
CA ALA A 159 16.65 2.45 8.66
C ALA A 159 17.78 2.60 7.63
N MET A 160 17.48 3.18 6.45
CA MET A 160 18.47 3.50 5.43
C MET A 160 19.54 4.46 5.95
N ALA A 161 19.14 5.56 6.63
CA ALA A 161 20.05 6.54 7.19
C ALA A 161 21.01 5.91 8.21
N ARG A 162 20.48 5.10 9.13
CA ARG A 162 21.26 4.37 10.13
C ARG A 162 22.26 3.41 9.49
N GLU A 163 21.83 2.67 8.47
CA GLU A 163 22.66 1.74 7.70
C GLU A 163 23.78 2.44 6.88
N LEU A 164 23.60 3.73 6.58
CA LEU A 164 24.58 4.61 5.93
C LEU A 164 25.42 5.43 6.94
N GLY A 165 25.21 5.25 8.25
CA GLY A 165 25.93 5.99 9.30
C GLY A 165 25.48 7.45 9.49
N LYS A 166 24.27 7.81 9.03
CA LYS A 166 23.68 9.15 9.11
C LYS A 166 22.74 9.25 10.32
N GLU A 167 23.28 9.15 11.53
CA GLU A 167 22.48 8.99 12.76
C GLU A 167 21.51 10.16 13.03
N GLU A 168 21.95 11.41 12.85
CA GLU A 168 21.08 12.60 13.05
C GLU A 168 19.88 12.62 12.09
N GLU A 169 20.08 12.17 10.85
CA GLU A 169 18.99 12.03 9.89
C GLU A 169 18.06 10.89 10.28
N ALA A 170 18.61 9.76 10.78
CA ALA A 170 17.80 8.64 11.25
C ALA A 170 16.86 9.06 12.39
N GLU A 171 17.37 9.77 13.40
CA GLU A 171 16.57 10.31 14.50
C GLU A 171 15.47 11.27 14.01
N THR A 172 15.78 12.11 13.02
CA THR A 172 14.80 13.02 12.40
C THR A 172 13.66 12.25 11.73
N TRP A 173 13.98 11.17 11.01
CA TRP A 173 12.98 10.33 10.34
C TRP A 173 12.14 9.54 11.34
N GLU A 174 12.74 9.04 12.42
CA GLU A 174 12.05 8.35 13.51
C GLU A 174 11.03 9.27 14.21
N GLU A 175 11.40 10.51 14.49
CA GLU A 175 10.48 11.48 15.11
C GLU A 175 9.32 11.83 14.16
N LYS A 176 9.59 12.02 12.86
CA LYS A 176 8.52 12.22 11.85
C LYS A 176 7.54 11.05 11.81
N ALA A 177 8.05 9.82 11.79
CA ALA A 177 7.21 8.61 11.80
C ALA A 177 6.37 8.53 13.09
N LYS A 178 6.97 8.83 14.25
CA LYS A 178 6.32 8.81 15.55
C LYS A 178 5.21 9.86 15.64
N LEU A 179 5.47 11.11 15.27
CA LEU A 179 4.47 12.18 15.33
C LEU A 179 3.25 11.89 14.44
N ARG A 180 3.48 11.40 13.21
CA ARG A 180 2.38 11.00 12.32
C ARG A 180 1.62 9.78 12.85
N SER A 181 2.32 8.80 13.45
CA SER A 181 1.68 7.64 14.09
C SER A 181 0.77 8.03 15.26
N ILE A 182 1.17 9.04 16.05
CA ILE A 182 0.34 9.57 17.14
C ILE A 182 -0.94 10.18 16.56
N LYS A 183 -0.83 11.05 15.55
CA LYS A 183 -1.99 11.68 14.91
C LYS A 183 -2.96 10.66 14.33
N ILE A 184 -2.47 9.67 13.57
CA ILE A 184 -3.29 8.58 13.04
C ILE A 184 -4.08 7.86 14.16
N ASN A 185 -3.44 7.60 15.29
CA ASN A 185 -4.10 6.95 16.44
C ASN A 185 -5.09 7.87 17.17
N GLU A 186 -4.91 9.18 17.10
CA GLU A 186 -5.79 10.17 17.73
C GLU A 186 -7.02 10.48 16.87
N THR A 187 -6.87 10.58 15.56
CA THR A 187 -7.92 11.05 14.63
C THR A 187 -8.61 9.92 13.88
N MET A 188 -7.85 8.94 13.39
CA MET A 188 -8.37 7.93 12.45
C MET A 188 -8.83 6.63 13.14
N TRP A 189 -8.46 6.40 14.40
CA TRP A 189 -8.88 5.22 15.16
C TRP A 189 -10.23 5.43 15.83
N ASP A 190 -11.23 4.66 15.40
CA ASP A 190 -12.53 4.64 16.06
C ASP A 190 -12.57 3.60 17.18
N LYS A 191 -12.61 4.07 18.43
CA LYS A 191 -12.62 3.20 19.61
C LYS A 191 -13.88 2.33 19.71
N GLU A 192 -15.00 2.81 19.16
CA GLU A 192 -16.30 2.13 19.21
C GLU A 192 -16.32 0.88 18.33
N THR A 193 -15.96 1.01 17.06
CA THR A 193 -15.91 -0.11 16.11
C THR A 193 -14.62 -0.94 16.18
N GLY A 194 -13.56 -0.36 16.76
CA GLY A 194 -12.24 -0.98 16.82
C GLY A 194 -11.57 -1.08 15.45
N PHE A 195 -11.67 -0.02 14.64
CA PHE A 195 -11.12 0.04 13.28
C PHE A 195 -10.56 1.42 12.94
N TYR A 196 -9.76 1.50 11.87
CA TYR A 196 -9.29 2.77 11.33
C TYR A 196 -10.07 3.16 10.09
N TYR A 197 -10.37 4.46 9.96
CA TYR A 197 -11.10 5.03 8.83
C TYR A 197 -10.47 6.33 8.33
N HIS A 198 -10.88 6.74 7.14
CA HIS A 198 -10.71 8.12 6.68
C HIS A 198 -11.47 9.09 7.59
N VAL A 199 -11.00 10.34 7.66
CA VAL A 199 -11.68 11.44 8.38
C VAL A 199 -11.87 12.64 7.45
N ASP A 200 -12.91 13.45 7.69
CA ASP A 200 -13.04 14.75 7.00
C ASP A 200 -11.86 15.63 7.41
N LYS A 201 -11.14 16.18 6.42
CA LYS A 201 -9.99 17.06 6.67
C LYS A 201 -10.36 18.34 7.42
N LYS A 202 -11.64 18.74 7.42
CA LYS A 202 -12.06 19.99 8.06
C LYS A 202 -12.06 19.93 9.58
N ASP A 203 -12.45 18.79 10.15
CA ASP A 203 -12.72 18.66 11.58
C ASP A 203 -12.36 17.30 12.18
N HIS A 204 -11.76 16.41 11.37
CA HIS A 204 -11.37 15.06 11.73
C HIS A 204 -12.53 14.16 12.17
N ASP A 205 -13.79 14.49 11.81
CA ASP A 205 -14.94 13.62 12.07
C ASP A 205 -15.03 12.49 11.04
N PHE A 206 -15.67 11.38 11.42
CA PHE A 206 -16.01 10.29 10.51
C PHE A 206 -17.26 10.58 9.65
N THR A 207 -17.66 11.85 9.56
CA THR A 207 -18.89 12.32 8.90
C THR A 207 -18.55 13.35 7.83
N TYR A 208 -18.99 13.11 6.59
CA TYR A 208 -18.87 14.08 5.51
C TYR A 208 -20.23 14.59 5.02
N LYS A 209 -21.14 13.69 4.61
CA LYS A 209 -22.50 14.03 4.15
C LYS A 209 -23.57 13.58 5.13
N LYS A 210 -23.38 12.41 5.74
CA LYS A 210 -24.29 11.77 6.70
C LYS A 210 -23.48 11.22 7.86
N LYS A 211 -24.08 11.20 9.05
CA LYS A 211 -23.40 10.73 10.27
C LYS A 211 -22.69 9.39 10.04
N ASN A 212 -21.38 9.37 10.34
CA ASN A 212 -20.50 8.19 10.23
C ASN A 212 -20.39 7.58 8.82
N ASP A 213 -20.67 8.33 7.75
CA ASP A 213 -20.60 7.78 6.38
C ASP A 213 -19.19 7.42 5.91
N LEU A 214 -18.13 7.94 6.56
CA LEU A 214 -16.75 7.50 6.34
C LEU A 214 -16.40 6.18 7.04
N LYS A 215 -17.26 5.67 7.94
CA LYS A 215 -17.05 4.39 8.63
C LYS A 215 -17.37 3.18 7.73
N ARG A 216 -16.76 3.13 6.55
CA ARG A 216 -16.79 1.98 5.62
C ARG A 216 -15.57 1.13 5.89
N GLU A 217 -15.77 -0.14 6.26
CA GLU A 217 -14.67 -1.06 6.57
C GLU A 217 -13.98 -1.51 5.28
N GLU A 218 -13.03 -0.70 4.82
CA GLU A 218 -12.15 -0.97 3.68
C GLU A 218 -10.81 -1.56 4.14
N ILE A 219 -10.12 -2.29 3.26
CA ILE A 219 -8.85 -2.98 3.54
C ILE A 219 -7.74 -2.05 4.10
N ILE A 220 -7.81 -0.76 3.75
CA ILE A 220 -6.98 0.33 4.25
C ILE A 220 -6.91 0.41 5.78
N GLY A 221 -7.98 0.01 6.49
CA GLY A 221 -8.03 0.08 7.95
C GLY A 221 -7.11 -0.90 8.67
N PHE A 222 -6.54 -1.88 7.95
CA PHE A 222 -5.55 -2.81 8.48
C PHE A 222 -4.10 -2.36 8.26
N LEU A 223 -3.84 -1.42 7.34
CA LEU A 223 -2.48 -0.95 7.04
C LEU A 223 -1.73 -0.40 8.25
N PRO A 224 -2.37 0.20 9.28
CA PRO A 224 -1.67 0.60 10.50
C PRO A 224 -0.91 -0.54 11.21
N MET A 225 -1.29 -1.81 11.02
CA MET A 225 -0.45 -2.95 11.44
C MET A 225 0.80 -3.08 10.58
N TRP A 226 0.68 -3.00 9.25
CA TRP A 226 1.83 -3.06 8.35
C TRP A 226 2.87 -1.95 8.63
N ALA A 227 2.44 -0.74 8.99
CA ALA A 227 3.35 0.33 9.35
C ALA A 227 3.82 0.29 10.82
N GLY A 228 3.33 -0.64 11.66
CA GLY A 228 3.65 -0.71 13.09
C GLY A 228 3.15 0.50 13.88
N ILE A 229 1.96 1.01 13.55
CA ILE A 229 1.27 2.14 14.19
C ILE A 229 0.32 1.66 15.28
N ALA A 230 -0.38 0.55 15.02
CA ALA A 230 -1.34 0.01 15.96
C ALA A 230 -0.66 -0.47 17.24
N SER A 231 -1.23 -0.18 18.41
CA SER A 231 -0.86 -0.86 19.65
C SER A 231 -1.21 -2.35 19.58
N LYS A 232 -0.67 -3.17 20.49
CA LYS A 232 -1.03 -4.60 20.58
C LYS A 232 -2.54 -4.81 20.77
N ASP A 233 -3.19 -3.95 21.55
CA ASP A 233 -4.63 -4.02 21.79
C ASP A 233 -5.45 -3.63 20.55
N GLN A 234 -5.01 -2.59 19.82
CA GLN A 234 -5.62 -2.22 18.54
C GLN A 234 -5.44 -3.33 17.51
N ALA A 235 -4.23 -3.90 17.41
CA ALA A 235 -3.96 -5.02 16.51
C ALA A 235 -4.80 -6.25 16.83
N ALA A 236 -5.03 -6.57 18.11
CA ALA A 236 -5.93 -7.66 18.48
C ALA A 236 -7.38 -7.42 18.03
N LYS A 237 -7.88 -6.17 18.12
CA LYS A 237 -9.21 -5.80 17.60
C LYS A 237 -9.28 -5.87 16.08
N LEU A 238 -8.24 -5.39 15.40
CA LEU A 238 -8.11 -5.50 13.95
C LEU A 238 -8.10 -6.96 13.51
N VAL A 239 -7.29 -7.83 14.14
CA VAL A 239 -7.23 -9.26 13.82
C VAL A 239 -8.57 -9.96 14.08
N ALA A 240 -9.27 -9.64 15.17
CA ALA A 240 -10.60 -10.19 15.43
C ALA A 240 -11.60 -9.84 14.33
N LYS A 241 -11.51 -8.63 13.77
CA LYS A 241 -12.36 -8.21 12.64
C LYS A 241 -11.90 -8.79 11.30
N LEU A 242 -10.59 -8.86 11.08
CA LEU A 242 -9.97 -9.46 9.90
C LEU A 242 -10.40 -10.92 9.75
N THR A 243 -10.42 -11.66 10.86
CA THR A 243 -10.72 -13.09 10.91
C THR A 243 -12.22 -13.42 10.99
N ASP A 244 -13.11 -12.43 10.92
CA ASP A 244 -14.55 -12.66 10.80
C ASP A 244 -14.90 -13.13 9.37
N PRO A 245 -15.41 -14.37 9.19
CA PRO A 245 -15.74 -14.89 7.88
C PRO A 245 -16.90 -14.16 7.20
N ASN A 246 -17.74 -13.42 7.94
CA ASN A 246 -18.82 -12.61 7.35
C ASN A 246 -18.32 -11.25 6.85
N LYS A 247 -17.07 -10.89 7.16
CA LYS A 247 -16.44 -9.62 6.78
C LYS A 247 -15.26 -9.86 5.85
N PHE A 248 -14.08 -10.05 6.41
CA PHE A 248 -12.82 -10.05 5.67
C PHE A 248 -12.19 -11.44 5.51
N TRP A 249 -12.53 -12.43 6.34
CA TRP A 249 -11.89 -13.75 6.30
C TRP A 249 -12.53 -14.69 5.27
N ARG A 250 -12.54 -14.23 4.02
CA ARG A 250 -13.22 -14.90 2.91
C ARG A 250 -12.40 -16.08 2.41
N LYS A 251 -13.00 -16.88 1.54
CA LYS A 251 -12.46 -18.19 1.13
C LYS A 251 -11.10 -18.07 0.44
N TYR A 252 -10.87 -16.99 -0.31
CA TYR A 252 -9.72 -16.84 -1.20
C TYR A 252 -8.88 -15.59 -0.94
N GLY A 253 -8.90 -15.05 0.29
CA GLY A 253 -8.12 -13.89 0.69
C GLY A 253 -8.96 -12.82 1.38
N VAL A 254 -8.35 -11.66 1.61
CA VAL A 254 -8.99 -10.52 2.26
C VAL A 254 -9.55 -9.58 1.19
N PRO A 255 -10.87 -9.28 1.21
CA PRO A 255 -11.46 -8.39 0.23
C PRO A 255 -11.08 -6.93 0.47
N SER A 256 -11.10 -6.13 -0.61
CA SER A 256 -10.89 -4.67 -0.55
C SER A 256 -11.93 -3.92 0.29
N LEU A 257 -13.13 -4.50 0.46
CA LEU A 257 -14.24 -3.98 1.27
C LEU A 257 -14.86 -5.14 2.06
N SER A 258 -15.28 -4.89 3.29
CA SER A 258 -15.95 -5.90 4.12
C SER A 258 -17.16 -6.52 3.42
N ALA A 259 -17.31 -7.84 3.49
CA ALA A 259 -18.37 -8.56 2.78
C ALA A 259 -19.79 -8.32 3.31
N ASP A 260 -19.93 -7.69 4.48
CA ASP A 260 -21.22 -7.27 5.05
C ASP A 260 -21.63 -5.84 4.63
N ASP A 261 -20.78 -5.13 3.89
CA ASP A 261 -21.09 -3.82 3.34
C ASP A 261 -22.05 -3.94 2.13
N SER A 262 -23.06 -3.07 2.05
CA SER A 262 -24.05 -3.10 0.96
C SER A 262 -23.48 -2.84 -0.44
N TYR A 263 -22.30 -2.22 -0.54
CA TYR A 263 -21.60 -1.95 -1.79
C TYR A 263 -20.66 -3.10 -2.19
N TYR A 264 -20.54 -4.15 -1.37
CA TYR A 264 -19.68 -5.29 -1.62
C TYR A 264 -20.12 -6.09 -2.85
N ASN A 265 -19.17 -6.37 -3.74
CA ASN A 265 -19.32 -7.27 -4.86
C ASN A 265 -18.05 -8.10 -5.02
N PRO A 266 -18.07 -9.43 -4.81
CA PRO A 266 -16.88 -10.28 -4.90
C PRO A 266 -16.31 -10.41 -6.31
N LYS A 267 -16.98 -9.87 -7.33
CA LYS A 267 -16.51 -9.77 -8.72
C LYS A 267 -16.60 -8.32 -9.25
N GLY A 268 -16.59 -7.35 -8.33
CA GLY A 268 -16.55 -5.93 -8.62
C GLY A 268 -15.14 -5.47 -8.99
N TYR A 269 -14.69 -4.37 -8.37
CA TYR A 269 -13.35 -3.79 -8.60
C TYR A 269 -12.64 -3.48 -7.26
N TRP A 270 -12.74 -2.27 -6.70
CA TRP A 270 -12.24 -1.98 -5.34
C TRP A 270 -13.29 -2.15 -4.22
N ASN A 271 -14.44 -2.75 -4.53
CA ASN A 271 -15.53 -3.03 -3.61
C ASN A 271 -15.70 -4.52 -3.30
N GLY A 272 -14.62 -5.30 -3.27
CA GLY A 272 -14.73 -6.71 -2.89
C GLY A 272 -13.58 -7.60 -3.36
N PRO A 273 -13.12 -7.54 -4.61
CA PRO A 273 -11.98 -8.33 -5.07
C PRO A 273 -10.76 -8.25 -4.15
N VAL A 274 -10.01 -9.35 -4.13
CA VAL A 274 -8.70 -9.51 -3.49
C VAL A 274 -7.64 -8.98 -4.45
N TRP A 275 -6.91 -7.97 -3.98
CA TRP A 275 -5.77 -7.40 -4.66
C TRP A 275 -4.51 -7.92 -3.97
N VAL A 276 -3.74 -8.76 -4.67
CA VAL A 276 -2.68 -9.59 -4.04
C VAL A 276 -1.61 -8.73 -3.32
N GLU A 277 -1.30 -7.55 -3.84
CA GLU A 277 -0.37 -6.61 -3.18
C GLU A 277 -0.88 -6.09 -1.84
N TRP A 278 -2.20 -5.88 -1.73
CA TRP A 278 -2.81 -5.40 -0.50
C TRP A 278 -2.86 -6.51 0.55
N ASP A 279 -3.17 -7.75 0.15
CA ASP A 279 -3.08 -8.92 1.03
C ASP A 279 -1.64 -9.17 1.49
N PHE A 280 -0.63 -8.83 0.69
CA PHE A 280 0.77 -8.86 1.13
C PHE A 280 1.02 -7.90 2.29
N PHE A 281 0.47 -6.68 2.29
CA PHE A 281 0.58 -5.78 3.43
C PHE A 281 -0.10 -6.35 4.69
N ILE A 282 -1.24 -7.03 4.52
CA ILE A 282 -1.91 -7.70 5.63
C ILE A 282 -1.04 -8.83 6.19
N VAL A 283 -0.46 -9.67 5.34
CA VAL A 283 0.47 -10.73 5.74
C VAL A 283 1.67 -10.17 6.50
N ASP A 284 2.32 -9.13 5.98
CA ASP A 284 3.46 -8.49 6.66
C ASP A 284 3.04 -7.87 8.01
N GLY A 285 1.85 -7.25 8.08
CA GLY A 285 1.27 -6.76 9.32
C GLY A 285 0.99 -7.86 10.34
N LEU A 286 0.45 -9.01 9.92
CA LEU A 286 0.21 -10.16 10.79
C LEU A 286 1.53 -10.70 11.36
N ILE A 287 2.54 -10.88 10.51
CA ILE A 287 3.88 -11.32 10.92
C ILE A 287 4.50 -10.35 11.93
N GLN A 288 4.45 -9.04 11.66
CA GLN A 288 5.02 -8.03 12.56
C GLN A 288 4.41 -8.06 13.98
N TYR A 289 3.15 -8.48 14.09
CA TYR A 289 2.44 -8.57 15.37
C TYR A 289 2.40 -9.99 15.96
N GLY A 290 3.09 -10.96 15.34
CA GLY A 290 3.24 -12.33 15.84
C GLY A 290 2.04 -13.24 15.56
N TYR A 291 1.20 -12.90 14.57
CA TYR A 291 0.08 -13.71 14.11
C TYR A 291 0.49 -14.63 12.95
N ASP A 292 1.57 -15.39 13.14
CA ASP A 292 2.25 -16.17 12.10
C ASP A 292 1.35 -17.23 11.45
N ASP A 293 0.50 -17.90 12.22
CA ASP A 293 -0.44 -18.91 11.71
C ASP A 293 -1.50 -18.28 10.80
N LEU A 294 -2.00 -17.10 11.16
CA LEU A 294 -2.95 -16.35 10.33
C LEU A 294 -2.28 -15.84 9.05
N ALA A 295 -1.02 -15.43 9.13
CA ALA A 295 -0.25 -15.03 7.96
C ALA A 295 -0.10 -16.19 6.98
N ARG A 296 0.28 -17.39 7.45
CA ARG A 296 0.34 -18.62 6.63
C ARG A 296 -1.00 -18.95 6.00
N GLU A 297 -2.07 -18.94 6.79
CA GLU A 297 -3.41 -19.25 6.31
C GLU A 297 -3.87 -18.26 5.22
N LEU A 298 -3.59 -16.97 5.38
CA LEU A 298 -3.91 -15.96 4.37
C LEU A 298 -3.17 -16.21 3.05
N VAL A 299 -1.87 -16.53 3.11
CA VAL A 299 -1.09 -16.90 1.91
C VAL A 299 -1.70 -18.10 1.20
N ASP A 300 -2.09 -19.14 1.94
CA ASP A 300 -2.70 -20.34 1.37
C ASP A 300 -4.05 -20.04 0.70
N ARG A 301 -4.89 -19.19 1.32
CA ARG A 301 -6.19 -18.76 0.77
C ARG A 301 -6.02 -18.02 -0.55
N VAL A 302 -5.13 -17.04 -0.59
CA VAL A 302 -4.83 -16.26 -1.80
C VAL A 302 -4.27 -17.17 -2.90
N ALA A 303 -3.26 -17.99 -2.57
CA ALA A 303 -2.64 -18.91 -3.50
C ALA A 303 -3.63 -19.92 -4.07
N ALA A 304 -4.62 -20.37 -3.31
CA ALA A 304 -5.60 -21.36 -3.77
C ALA A 304 -6.39 -20.89 -5.00
N ASN A 305 -6.85 -19.63 -5.03
CA ASN A 305 -7.58 -19.12 -6.20
C ASN A 305 -6.62 -18.80 -7.36
N MET A 306 -5.44 -18.26 -7.08
CA MET A 306 -4.41 -18.04 -8.10
C MET A 306 -4.04 -19.35 -8.82
N ILE A 307 -3.80 -20.43 -8.07
CA ILE A 307 -3.51 -21.77 -8.61
C ILE A 307 -4.70 -22.31 -9.42
N ALA A 308 -5.93 -22.11 -8.94
CA ALA A 308 -7.12 -22.57 -9.65
C ALA A 308 -7.26 -21.89 -11.03
N GLN A 309 -7.03 -20.58 -11.13
CA GLN A 309 -7.06 -19.87 -12.41
C GLN A 309 -5.86 -20.23 -13.29
N LEU A 310 -4.65 -20.32 -12.72
CA LEU A 310 -3.46 -20.68 -13.47
C LEU A 310 -3.58 -22.08 -14.11
N LYS A 311 -4.20 -23.04 -13.42
CA LYS A 311 -4.49 -24.37 -13.97
C LYS A 311 -5.53 -24.35 -15.10
N LYS A 312 -6.45 -23.39 -15.06
CA LYS A 312 -7.57 -23.29 -16.00
C LYS A 312 -7.18 -22.58 -17.29
N ASP A 313 -6.44 -21.48 -17.19
CA ASP A 313 -6.18 -20.60 -18.34
C ASP A 313 -4.72 -20.19 -18.52
N HIS A 314 -3.81 -20.64 -17.65
CA HIS A 314 -2.38 -20.33 -17.67
C HIS A 314 -2.03 -18.84 -17.50
N ASN A 315 -2.93 -18.04 -16.90
CA ASN A 315 -2.65 -16.65 -16.57
C ASN A 315 -2.62 -16.41 -15.06
N LEU A 316 -1.80 -15.44 -14.68
CA LEU A 316 -1.99 -14.67 -13.45
C LEU A 316 -2.80 -13.43 -13.80
N TRP A 317 -3.70 -13.07 -12.92
CA TRP A 317 -4.66 -11.98 -13.11
C TRP A 317 -4.40 -10.85 -12.12
N GLU A 318 -4.96 -9.70 -12.44
CA GLU A 318 -4.86 -8.48 -11.67
C GLU A 318 -5.52 -8.58 -10.29
N PHE A 319 -6.76 -9.10 -10.22
CA PHE A 319 -7.42 -9.38 -8.96
C PHE A 319 -8.29 -10.63 -9.03
N TYR A 320 -8.62 -11.13 -7.84
CA TYR A 320 -9.28 -12.42 -7.65
C TYR A 320 -10.54 -12.24 -6.81
N SER A 321 -11.55 -13.07 -7.04
CA SER A 321 -12.72 -13.06 -6.18
C SER A 321 -12.38 -13.65 -4.81
N PRO A 322 -12.77 -12.99 -3.70
CA PRO A 322 -12.64 -13.54 -2.35
C PRO A 322 -13.55 -14.75 -2.09
N ASP A 323 -14.64 -14.89 -2.86
CA ASP A 323 -15.73 -15.85 -2.60
C ASP A 323 -15.76 -16.99 -3.63
N ASP A 324 -15.46 -16.68 -4.88
CA ASP A 324 -15.56 -17.60 -6.02
C ASP A 324 -14.17 -17.95 -6.58
N GLN A 325 -14.06 -19.11 -7.24
CA GLN A 325 -12.88 -19.39 -8.09
C GLN A 325 -12.97 -18.59 -9.38
N TRP A 326 -12.75 -17.29 -9.27
CA TRP A 326 -12.81 -16.33 -10.36
C TRP A 326 -11.67 -15.32 -10.22
N ALA A 327 -11.20 -14.82 -11.36
CA ALA A 327 -10.31 -13.68 -11.46
C ALA A 327 -10.67 -12.85 -12.70
N GLY A 328 -10.21 -11.61 -12.76
CA GLY A 328 -10.65 -10.71 -13.82
C GLY A 328 -9.69 -9.57 -14.14
N TYR A 329 -10.17 -8.76 -15.08
CA TYR A 329 -9.52 -7.59 -15.68
C TYR A 329 -8.28 -7.97 -16.52
N HIS A 330 -7.07 -7.54 -16.18
CA HIS A 330 -5.90 -7.79 -17.02
C HIS A 330 -5.22 -9.16 -16.73
N LYS A 331 -4.75 -9.80 -17.80
CA LYS A 331 -4.04 -11.09 -17.79
C LYS A 331 -2.52 -10.87 -17.78
N THR A 332 -1.81 -11.86 -17.24
CA THR A 332 -0.34 -11.87 -17.12
C THR A 332 0.14 -10.63 -16.36
N TYR A 333 -0.54 -10.31 -15.27
CA TYR A 333 -0.32 -9.06 -14.53
C TYR A 333 0.89 -9.17 -13.59
N ILE A 334 1.79 -8.19 -13.64
CA ILE A 334 3.11 -8.28 -12.97
C ILE A 334 3.00 -8.37 -11.46
N TRP A 335 2.10 -7.61 -10.84
CA TRP A 335 2.04 -7.56 -9.38
C TRP A 335 1.61 -8.88 -8.73
N ALA A 336 1.01 -9.79 -9.49
CA ALA A 336 0.65 -11.09 -8.97
C ALA A 336 1.90 -11.88 -8.54
N GLY A 337 3.08 -11.48 -9.04
CA GLY A 337 4.37 -12.00 -8.62
C GLY A 337 4.69 -11.80 -7.13
N ILE A 338 4.05 -10.84 -6.45
CA ILE A 338 4.27 -10.58 -5.02
C ILE A 338 3.90 -11.78 -4.14
N ILE A 339 3.05 -12.70 -4.62
CA ILE A 339 2.73 -13.94 -3.92
C ILE A 339 3.98 -14.76 -3.58
N ASN A 340 5.01 -14.69 -4.41
CA ASN A 340 6.28 -15.38 -4.13
C ASN A 340 6.97 -14.80 -2.90
N ARG A 341 6.91 -13.47 -2.71
CA ARG A 341 7.44 -12.83 -1.50
C ARG A 341 6.65 -13.24 -0.27
N MET A 342 5.31 -13.24 -0.35
CA MET A 342 4.44 -13.72 0.72
C MET A 342 4.79 -15.15 1.14
N MET A 343 4.93 -16.07 0.18
CA MET A 343 5.31 -17.47 0.43
C MET A 343 6.70 -17.58 1.10
N MET A 344 7.69 -16.84 0.60
CA MET A 344 9.03 -16.82 1.19
C MET A 344 9.02 -16.31 2.64
N ASP A 345 8.28 -15.24 2.92
CA ASP A 345 8.23 -14.63 4.24
C ASP A 345 7.59 -15.58 5.25
N VAL A 346 6.48 -16.23 4.90
CA VAL A 346 5.84 -17.21 5.81
C VAL A 346 6.67 -18.48 5.97
N MET A 347 7.37 -18.97 4.94
CA MET A 347 8.24 -20.15 5.05
C MET A 347 9.35 -19.93 6.11
N ARG A 348 9.87 -18.71 6.22
CA ARG A 348 10.97 -18.34 7.14
C ARG A 348 10.56 -18.13 8.60
N LEU A 349 9.28 -18.07 8.93
CA LEU A 349 8.82 -17.79 10.31
C LEU A 349 9.26 -18.86 11.33
N GLY A 350 9.67 -20.05 10.88
CA GLY A 350 10.20 -21.12 11.74
C GLY A 350 11.73 -21.28 11.73
N GLU A 351 12.46 -20.42 11.01
CA GLU A 351 13.93 -20.49 10.88
C GLU A 351 14.67 -19.53 11.84
N LYS A 352 13.94 -18.85 12.74
CA LYS A 352 14.48 -17.84 13.66
C LYS A 352 14.92 -18.41 15.00
#